data_AF-A0A6J2XSH5-F1
#
_entry.id   AF-A0A6J2XSH5-F1
#
_cell.length_a   1.000
_cell.length_b   1.000
_cell.length_c   1.000
_cell.angle_alpha   90.00
_cell.angle_beta   90.00
_cell.angle_gamma   90.00
#
_symmetry.space_group_name_H-M   'P 1'
#
loop_
_entity.id
_entity.type
_entity.pdbx_description
1 polymer ?
#
loop_
_entity_poly.entity_id
_entity_poly.type
_entity_poly.pdbx_seq_one_letter_code
_entity_poly.pdbx_strand_id
1 'polypeptide(L)'
;MDAKKLLNQKNFIIKSKKITQLEIDNIKEQIEKLMQDNRECISRDQPIGNENPNITAPVVEIAQEGSIEIIGDEVQLQNTNADRETKELETKIRDEFYLLQSRSLESRKRILKKSTIYSANIQSANKALENILVENNNLDLFQINALIYACAYVVSTDNKQAERHYTLTSTKSKGTRKPPPWKLRIQKKIEKYRKLLSQLASIQWHNISVKQRHLLDSQSIFSNNTLAVTKENLKQKISALAYRIKRYEKRNKQFKQNNMFNQDKGKLFRELTLKNCNNDSMLKFPEKNDVERFWRGILESDANYNEKARWIKRNKKLTTPMEWNPITKEEVVARLKKANNWKASGPYGIPNFWLKRLPAAHECLARNYNYILNNPENIPHWLTVGRTTLIFKSGDTENPKNYRPITCLNTIYKILTGIIADKLYKHLEIQEILPYEQKGCRRNAQGCRDQVLLSNIIAEDCKRRKKNLSIAWVDYKKAYDSIPHSWIGKSLQLAGANDVIIQF
;
A
#
# COMPACT_ATOMS: atom_id res chain seq x y z
N MET A 1 -15.15 -15.26 -14.76
CA MET A 1 -16.46 -15.32 -14.08
C MET A 1 -16.58 -16.74 -13.52
N ASP A 2 -16.89 -16.92 -12.24
CA ASP A 2 -16.74 -18.21 -11.52
C ASP A 2 -17.82 -19.24 -11.92
N ALA A 3 -17.41 -20.42 -12.39
CA ALA A 3 -18.28 -21.47 -12.94
C ALA A 3 -19.37 -21.93 -11.96
N LYS A 4 -19.06 -21.90 -10.66
CA LYS A 4 -20.01 -22.24 -9.59
C LYS A 4 -21.16 -21.25 -9.48
N LYS A 5 -20.91 -19.98 -9.83
CA LYS A 5 -21.90 -18.91 -9.84
C LYS A 5 -22.87 -19.05 -11.01
N LEU A 6 -22.36 -19.44 -12.19
CA LEU A 6 -23.16 -19.74 -13.38
C LEU A 6 -24.05 -20.97 -13.16
N LEU A 7 -23.52 -22.02 -12.52
CA LEU A 7 -24.29 -23.22 -12.20
C LEU A 7 -25.44 -22.94 -11.20
N ASN A 8 -25.18 -22.11 -10.19
CA ASN A 8 -26.23 -21.67 -9.26
C ASN A 8 -27.28 -20.77 -9.93
N GLN A 9 -26.88 -19.94 -10.89
CA GLN A 9 -27.80 -19.14 -11.69
C GLN A 9 -28.66 -20.01 -12.60
N LYS A 10 -28.06 -21.00 -13.27
CA LYS A 10 -28.77 -22.01 -14.07
C LYS A 10 -29.79 -22.76 -13.23
N ASN A 11 -29.39 -23.26 -12.07
CA ASN A 11 -30.27 -24.02 -11.17
C ASN A 11 -31.40 -23.15 -10.62
N PHE A 12 -31.16 -21.88 -10.34
CA PHE A 12 -32.19 -20.93 -9.90
C PHE A 12 -33.21 -20.64 -11.01
N ILE A 13 -32.75 -20.48 -12.25
CA ILE A 13 -33.62 -20.25 -13.43
C ILE A 13 -34.52 -21.47 -13.66
N ILE A 14 -33.95 -22.67 -13.65
CA ILE A 14 -34.69 -23.94 -13.80
C ILE A 14 -35.74 -24.12 -12.68
N LYS A 15 -35.37 -23.81 -11.42
CA LYS A 15 -36.28 -23.96 -10.27
C LYS A 15 -37.43 -22.94 -10.27
N SER A 16 -37.27 -21.82 -10.97
CA SER A 16 -38.23 -20.71 -10.96
C SER A 16 -39.41 -20.88 -11.94
N LYS A 17 -39.40 -21.91 -12.81
CA LYS A 17 -40.45 -22.19 -13.84
C LYS A 17 -40.87 -20.95 -14.68
N LYS A 18 -39.97 -19.96 -14.83
CA LYS A 18 -40.25 -18.71 -15.57
C LYS A 18 -39.88 -18.75 -17.05
N ILE A 19 -39.44 -19.90 -17.55
CA ILE A 19 -39.08 -20.09 -18.95
C ILE A 19 -39.67 -21.44 -19.37
N THR A 20 -40.56 -21.41 -20.36
CA THR A 20 -41.17 -22.60 -20.95
C THR A 20 -40.17 -23.35 -21.81
N GLN A 21 -40.35 -24.66 -22.02
CA GLN A 21 -39.43 -25.46 -22.84
C GLN A 21 -39.30 -24.88 -24.27
N LEU A 22 -40.40 -24.33 -24.79
CA LEU A 22 -40.45 -23.63 -26.08
C LEU A 22 -39.50 -22.40 -26.14
N GLU A 23 -39.41 -21.62 -25.06
CA GLU A 23 -38.50 -20.47 -24.97
C GLU A 23 -37.04 -20.90 -24.84
N ILE A 24 -36.77 -22.05 -24.21
CA ILE A 24 -35.41 -22.62 -24.15
C ILE A 24 -34.95 -23.07 -25.53
N ASP A 25 -35.83 -23.71 -26.29
CA ASP A 25 -35.50 -24.22 -27.62
C ASP A 25 -35.33 -23.08 -28.63
N ASN A 26 -36.13 -22.01 -28.54
CA ASN A 26 -35.95 -20.79 -29.33
C ASN A 26 -34.62 -20.06 -29.00
N ILE A 27 -34.19 -20.06 -27.73
CA ILE A 27 -32.87 -19.51 -27.34
C ILE A 27 -31.72 -20.36 -27.91
N LYS A 28 -31.87 -21.70 -27.93
CA LYS A 28 -30.84 -22.59 -28.53
C LYS A 28 -30.73 -22.36 -30.03
N GLU A 29 -31.85 -22.24 -30.73
CA GLU A 29 -31.89 -22.01 -32.17
C GLU A 29 -31.26 -20.65 -32.55
N GLN A 30 -31.47 -19.61 -31.73
CA GLN A 30 -30.81 -18.31 -31.88
C GLN A 30 -29.30 -18.37 -31.65
N ILE A 31 -28.84 -19.19 -30.70
CA ILE A 31 -27.41 -19.39 -30.43
C ILE A 31 -26.76 -20.18 -31.57
N GLU A 32 -27.43 -21.19 -32.12
CA GLU A 32 -26.93 -21.94 -33.28
C GLU A 32 -26.80 -21.05 -34.52
N LYS A 33 -27.80 -20.21 -34.81
CA LYS A 33 -27.70 -19.20 -35.89
C LYS A 33 -26.50 -18.26 -35.72
N LEU A 34 -26.30 -17.72 -34.51
CA LEU A 34 -25.16 -16.83 -34.20
C LEU A 34 -23.80 -17.54 -34.29
N MET A 35 -23.77 -18.85 -34.03
CA MET A 35 -22.56 -19.66 -34.16
C MET A 35 -22.29 -20.07 -35.61
N GLN A 36 -23.33 -20.21 -36.44
CA GLN A 36 -23.23 -20.45 -37.88
C GLN A 36 -22.69 -19.20 -38.60
N ASP A 37 -23.24 -18.02 -38.29
CA ASP A 37 -22.82 -16.72 -38.85
C ASP A 37 -21.34 -16.42 -38.53
N ASN A 38 -20.89 -16.75 -37.31
CA ASN A 38 -19.49 -16.61 -36.93
C ASN A 38 -18.54 -17.62 -37.61
N ARG A 39 -19.04 -18.79 -38.05
CA ARG A 39 -18.22 -19.77 -38.80
C ARG A 39 -18.06 -19.37 -40.26
N GLU A 40 -19.08 -18.76 -40.87
CA GLU A 40 -19.01 -18.25 -42.24
C GLU A 40 -18.06 -17.03 -42.36
N CYS A 41 -17.91 -16.23 -41.30
CA CYS A 41 -16.91 -15.16 -41.24
C CYS A 41 -15.45 -15.66 -41.17
N ILE A 42 -15.21 -16.89 -40.70
CA ILE A 42 -13.85 -17.44 -40.52
C ILE A 42 -13.36 -18.20 -41.76
N SER A 43 -14.25 -18.60 -42.68
CA SER A 43 -13.89 -19.40 -43.86
C SER A 43 -13.52 -18.60 -45.11
N ARG A 44 -13.43 -17.26 -45.04
CA ARG A 44 -13.15 -16.40 -46.22
C ARG A 44 -11.71 -15.90 -46.37
N ASP A 45 -10.82 -16.19 -45.43
CA ASP A 45 -9.42 -15.79 -45.55
C ASP A 45 -8.51 -17.00 -45.84
N GLN A 46 -8.24 -17.23 -47.13
CA GLN A 46 -7.13 -18.06 -47.60
C GLN A 46 -5.91 -17.17 -47.94
N PRO A 47 -4.68 -17.73 -47.89
CA PRO A 47 -3.47 -17.02 -47.48
C PRO A 47 -2.65 -16.50 -48.65
N ILE A 48 -2.05 -15.30 -48.53
CA ILE A 48 -0.95 -14.86 -49.39
C ILE A 48 0.10 -14.12 -48.56
N GLY A 49 1.34 -14.65 -48.61
CA GLY A 49 2.55 -13.84 -48.63
C GLY A 49 3.26 -13.60 -47.30
N ASN A 50 4.35 -14.34 -47.08
CA ASN A 50 5.41 -14.04 -46.13
C ASN A 50 5.88 -12.58 -46.19
N GLU A 51 5.91 -11.90 -45.04
CA GLU A 51 7.00 -11.03 -44.61
C GLU A 51 6.87 -10.73 -43.10
N ASN A 52 7.94 -11.01 -42.34
CA ASN A 52 8.11 -10.68 -40.92
C ASN A 52 8.02 -9.15 -40.71
N PRO A 53 7.47 -8.62 -39.59
CA PRO A 53 8.14 -8.77 -38.30
C PRO A 53 7.23 -8.78 -37.03
N ASN A 54 7.78 -9.38 -35.97
CA ASN A 54 7.59 -9.09 -34.53
C ASN A 54 6.27 -8.42 -34.08
N ILE A 55 5.45 -9.13 -33.29
CA ILE A 55 4.86 -8.65 -32.02
C ILE A 55 4.48 -9.87 -31.16
N THR A 56 5.19 -10.02 -30.04
CA THR A 56 4.85 -10.94 -28.95
C THR A 56 3.82 -10.28 -28.04
N ALA A 57 2.86 -11.08 -27.56
CA ALA A 57 1.70 -10.68 -26.76
C ALA A 57 2.05 -9.91 -25.46
N PRO A 58 1.16 -9.01 -24.97
CA PRO A 58 1.43 -8.22 -23.78
C PRO A 58 1.25 -9.05 -22.50
N VAL A 59 2.36 -9.19 -21.77
CA VAL A 59 2.40 -9.55 -20.35
C VAL A 59 1.80 -8.40 -19.54
N VAL A 60 0.83 -8.72 -18.69
CA VAL A 60 0.18 -7.77 -17.78
C VAL A 60 1.18 -7.31 -16.71
N GLU A 61 1.69 -6.09 -16.85
CA GLU A 61 2.53 -5.42 -15.85
C GLU A 61 1.73 -5.00 -14.60
N ILE A 62 2.32 -5.30 -13.45
CA ILE A 62 1.92 -4.82 -12.13
C ILE A 62 2.21 -3.31 -12.06
N ALA A 63 1.17 -2.51 -11.86
CA ALA A 63 1.22 -1.05 -11.86
C ALA A 63 2.30 -0.45 -10.94
N GLN A 64 3.16 0.38 -11.53
CA GLN A 64 4.16 1.20 -10.84
C GLN A 64 3.53 2.38 -10.08
N GLU A 65 4.05 2.67 -8.88
CA GLU A 65 3.69 3.83 -8.07
C GLU A 65 4.31 5.13 -8.63
N GLY A 66 3.47 6.12 -8.94
CA GLY A 66 3.79 7.55 -9.06
C GLY A 66 5.01 7.89 -9.92
N SER A 67 4.83 7.85 -11.24
CA SER A 67 5.83 8.20 -12.24
C SER A 67 6.38 9.62 -12.04
N ILE A 68 7.71 9.70 -11.86
CA ILE A 68 8.51 10.88 -12.18
C ILE A 68 8.86 10.71 -13.65
N GLU A 69 8.59 11.72 -14.48
CA GLU A 69 9.00 11.70 -15.88
C GLU A 69 10.52 11.92 -15.93
N ILE A 70 11.23 10.91 -16.42
CA ILE A 70 12.65 11.00 -16.76
C ILE A 70 12.66 11.19 -18.27
N ILE A 71 13.03 12.38 -18.70
CA ILE A 71 13.13 12.72 -20.12
C ILE A 71 14.49 12.20 -20.61
N GLY A 72 14.47 11.40 -21.68
CA GLY A 72 15.65 11.01 -22.42
C GLY A 72 15.84 12.01 -23.55
N ASP A 73 16.92 12.78 -23.52
CA ASP A 73 17.27 13.64 -24.64
C ASP A 73 18.19 12.84 -25.58
N GLU A 74 17.81 12.74 -26.86
CA GLU A 74 18.74 12.43 -27.96
C GLU A 74 19.54 13.70 -28.26
N VAL A 75 20.84 13.72 -27.93
CA VAL A 75 21.75 14.75 -28.45
C VAL A 75 23.10 14.12 -28.77
N GLN A 76 23.37 13.96 -30.07
CA GLN A 76 24.71 13.94 -30.63
C GLN A 76 25.30 15.37 -30.57
N LEU A 77 26.61 15.45 -30.30
CA LEU A 77 27.49 16.64 -30.19
C LEU A 77 27.51 17.39 -28.84
N GLN A 78 28.55 17.13 -28.02
CA GLN A 78 29.52 18.12 -27.46
C GLN A 78 30.30 17.52 -26.26
N ASN A 79 31.48 16.95 -26.52
CA ASN A 79 32.35 16.39 -25.46
C ASN A 79 33.01 17.47 -24.55
N THR A 80 32.96 18.76 -24.90
CA THR A 80 33.64 19.83 -24.13
C THR A 80 32.74 20.55 -23.12
N ASN A 81 31.44 20.70 -23.41
CA ASN A 81 30.49 21.34 -22.49
C ASN A 81 30.03 20.41 -21.37
N ALA A 82 29.84 19.11 -21.65
CA ALA A 82 29.47 18.11 -20.66
C ALA A 82 30.52 17.96 -19.54
N ASP A 83 31.82 18.04 -19.89
CA ASP A 83 32.90 17.97 -18.92
C ASP A 83 32.99 19.24 -18.05
N ARG A 84 32.66 20.42 -18.61
CA ARG A 84 32.59 21.67 -17.83
C ARG A 84 31.42 21.65 -16.83
N GLU A 85 30.26 21.19 -17.25
CA GLU A 85 29.09 21.03 -16.38
C GLU A 85 29.32 19.98 -15.28
N THR A 86 29.99 18.88 -15.62
CA THR A 86 30.37 17.85 -14.65
C THR A 86 31.32 18.42 -13.59
N LYS A 87 32.34 19.21 -13.99
CA LYS A 87 33.25 19.89 -13.06
C LYS A 87 32.55 20.93 -12.18
N GLU A 88 31.60 21.71 -12.73
CA GLU A 88 30.81 22.66 -11.93
C GLU A 88 29.96 21.92 -10.87
N LEU A 89 29.32 20.81 -11.26
CA LEU A 89 28.58 19.97 -10.33
C LEU A 89 29.48 19.35 -9.27
N GLU A 90 30.66 18.88 -9.66
CA GLU A 90 31.64 18.30 -8.74
C GLU A 90 32.06 19.29 -7.66
N THR A 91 32.37 20.54 -8.03
CA THR A 91 32.67 21.61 -7.06
C THR A 91 31.50 21.84 -6.10
N LYS A 92 30.26 21.97 -6.61
CA LYS A 92 29.07 22.15 -5.76
C LYS A 92 28.84 20.98 -4.81
N ILE A 93 29.09 19.74 -5.27
CA ILE A 93 28.96 18.54 -4.45
C ILE A 93 30.00 18.54 -3.33
N ARG A 94 31.26 18.90 -3.63
CA ARG A 94 32.32 19.02 -2.62
C ARG A 94 32.00 20.11 -1.60
N ASP A 95 31.55 21.27 -2.04
CA ASP A 95 31.17 22.37 -1.15
C ASP A 95 30.06 21.94 -0.18
N GLU A 96 28.99 21.31 -0.70
CA GLU A 96 27.91 20.81 0.14
C GLU A 96 28.39 19.68 1.07
N PHE A 97 29.29 18.81 0.61
CA PHE A 97 29.89 17.76 1.43
C PHE A 97 30.70 18.32 2.61
N TYR A 98 31.56 19.32 2.38
CA TYR A 98 32.31 19.98 3.45
C TYR A 98 31.39 20.74 4.42
N LEU A 99 30.34 21.39 3.91
CA LEU A 99 29.32 22.02 4.75
C LEU A 99 28.60 21.01 5.65
N LEU A 100 28.35 19.79 5.18
CA LEU A 100 27.70 18.75 5.98
C LEU A 100 28.59 18.19 7.10
N GLN A 101 29.91 18.30 6.99
CA GLN A 101 30.81 17.90 8.07
C GLN A 101 30.81 18.90 9.24
N SER A 102 30.53 20.17 8.97
CA SER A 102 30.52 21.25 9.97
C SER A 102 29.13 21.58 10.52
N ARG A 103 28.06 21.07 9.91
CA ARG A 103 26.67 21.39 10.24
C ARG A 103 26.00 20.33 11.12
N SER A 104 25.10 20.77 11.99
CA SER A 104 24.25 19.86 12.77
C SER A 104 23.20 19.17 11.90
N LEU A 105 22.74 17.99 12.33
CA LEU A 105 21.72 17.22 11.61
C LEU A 105 20.39 17.99 11.47
N GLU A 106 20.03 18.85 12.43
CA GLU A 106 18.81 19.67 12.37
C GLU A 106 18.84 20.70 11.23
N SER A 107 20.03 21.17 10.86
CA SER A 107 20.21 22.15 9.78
C SER A 107 20.08 21.54 8.38
N ARG A 108 20.04 20.20 8.29
CA ARG A 108 19.98 19.47 7.02
C ARG A 108 18.62 19.64 6.35
N LYS A 109 18.64 20.17 5.12
CA LYS A 109 17.42 20.42 4.35
C LYS A 109 16.79 19.12 3.85
N ARG A 110 15.47 19.11 3.74
CA ARG A 110 14.75 17.97 3.18
C ARG A 110 14.95 17.93 1.66
N ILE A 111 15.41 16.79 1.14
CA ILE A 111 15.42 16.56 -0.30
C ILE A 111 13.97 16.46 -0.80
N LEU A 112 13.58 17.41 -1.65
CA LEU A 112 12.23 17.50 -2.19
C LEU A 112 12.04 16.50 -3.34
N LYS A 113 10.85 15.90 -3.40
CA LYS A 113 10.44 15.11 -4.57
C LYS A 113 10.11 16.08 -5.70
N LYS A 114 10.98 16.17 -6.72
CA LYS A 114 10.68 16.88 -7.98
C LYS A 114 9.81 16.00 -8.90
N SER A 115 8.93 16.64 -9.68
CA SER A 115 8.07 15.98 -10.68
C SER A 115 8.87 15.45 -11.87
N THR A 116 9.95 16.15 -12.21
CA THR A 116 10.83 15.87 -13.35
C THR A 116 12.28 15.97 -12.88
N ILE A 117 13.08 14.96 -13.20
CA ILE A 117 14.53 14.96 -12.98
C ILE A 117 15.17 14.45 -14.27
N TYR A 118 15.98 15.30 -14.91
CA TYR A 118 16.62 14.99 -16.18
C TYR A 118 17.68 13.89 -16.00
N SER A 119 17.68 12.94 -16.94
CA SER A 119 18.61 11.80 -16.94
C SER A 119 20.07 12.25 -17.03
N ALA A 120 20.35 13.27 -17.85
CA ALA A 120 21.66 13.88 -18.00
C ALA A 120 22.24 14.37 -16.65
N ASN A 121 21.45 15.06 -15.83
CA ASN A 121 21.91 15.55 -14.52
C ASN A 121 22.29 14.41 -13.58
N ILE A 122 21.56 13.29 -13.64
CA ILE A 122 21.88 12.10 -12.85
C ILE A 122 23.18 11.45 -13.37
N GLN A 123 23.41 11.43 -14.68
CA GLN A 123 24.64 10.91 -15.27
C GLN A 123 25.85 11.77 -14.88
N SER A 124 25.77 13.09 -15.03
CA SER A 124 26.85 14.01 -14.62
C SER A 124 27.12 13.93 -13.12
N ALA A 125 26.08 13.84 -12.29
CA ALA A 125 26.26 13.65 -10.85
C ALA A 125 26.90 12.31 -10.48
N ASN A 126 26.62 11.23 -11.24
CA ASN A 126 27.31 9.96 -11.06
C ASN A 126 28.78 10.04 -11.44
N LYS A 127 29.11 10.68 -12.56
CA LYS A 127 30.49 10.87 -13.00
C LYS A 127 31.28 11.69 -11.98
N ALA A 128 30.69 12.78 -11.48
CA ALA A 128 31.28 13.59 -10.42
C ALA A 128 31.48 12.80 -9.12
N LEU A 129 30.49 12.00 -8.72
CA LEU A 129 30.60 11.13 -7.54
C LEU A 129 31.70 10.07 -7.72
N GLU A 130 31.80 9.46 -8.90
CA GLU A 130 32.84 8.49 -9.23
C GLU A 130 34.25 9.11 -9.12
N ASN A 131 34.46 10.31 -9.68
CA ASN A 131 35.72 11.05 -9.53
C ASN A 131 36.10 11.26 -8.06
N ILE A 132 35.17 11.75 -7.24
CA ILE A 132 35.38 12.01 -5.81
C ILE A 132 35.72 10.71 -5.05
N LEU A 133 35.05 9.60 -5.38
CA LEU A 133 35.27 8.31 -4.73
C LEU A 133 36.61 7.69 -5.12
N VAL A 134 37.05 7.83 -6.38
CA VAL A 134 38.35 7.33 -6.86
C VAL A 134 39.51 8.08 -6.20
N GLU A 135 39.38 9.39 -6.00
CA GLU A 135 40.38 10.18 -5.27
C GLU A 135 40.48 9.80 -3.78
N ASN A 136 39.37 9.33 -3.19
CA ASN A 136 39.26 9.06 -1.76
C ASN A 136 38.88 7.59 -1.50
N ASN A 137 39.84 6.68 -1.62
CA ASN A 137 39.57 5.23 -1.52
C ASN A 137 39.15 4.73 -0.13
N ASN A 138 39.40 5.50 0.94
CA ASN A 138 39.20 5.09 2.34
C ASN A 138 38.09 5.87 3.05
N LEU A 139 37.04 6.26 2.34
CA LEU A 139 35.90 6.94 2.95
C LEU A 139 35.09 5.98 3.83
N ASP A 140 34.76 6.46 5.03
CA ASP A 140 33.89 5.74 5.95
C ASP A 140 32.41 5.79 5.49
N LEU A 141 31.57 4.99 6.15
CA LEU A 141 30.14 4.91 5.81
C LEU A 141 29.40 6.23 6.01
N PHE A 142 29.84 7.08 6.93
CA PHE A 142 29.23 8.39 7.18
C PHE A 142 29.53 9.35 6.04
N GLN A 143 30.78 9.42 5.61
CA GLN A 143 31.25 10.24 4.51
C GLN A 143 30.58 9.83 3.20
N ILE A 144 30.46 8.51 2.93
CA ILE A 144 29.71 8.00 1.77
C ILE A 144 28.24 8.45 1.84
N ASN A 145 27.59 8.31 3.00
CA ASN A 145 26.22 8.77 3.19
C ASN A 145 26.07 10.29 2.98
N ALA A 146 27.03 11.08 3.47
CA ALA A 146 27.05 12.53 3.30
C ALA A 146 27.24 12.92 1.82
N LEU A 147 28.14 12.26 1.10
CA LEU A 147 28.35 12.46 -0.34
C LEU A 147 27.09 12.14 -1.16
N ILE A 148 26.46 10.99 -0.91
CA ILE A 148 25.22 10.61 -1.60
C ILE A 148 24.14 11.67 -1.40
N TYR A 149 24.01 12.20 -0.18
CA TYR A 149 23.08 13.29 0.08
C TYR A 149 23.50 14.59 -0.61
N ALA A 150 24.78 14.96 -0.59
CA ALA A 150 25.26 16.18 -1.25
C ALA A 150 24.93 16.13 -2.75
N CYS A 151 25.23 15.01 -3.41
CA CYS A 151 24.81 14.73 -4.79
C CYS A 151 23.29 14.87 -4.95
N ALA A 152 22.52 14.20 -4.10
CA ALA A 152 21.06 14.24 -4.17
C ALA A 152 20.50 15.66 -3.97
N TYR A 153 21.04 16.41 -3.02
CA TYR A 153 20.61 17.75 -2.69
C TYR A 153 20.93 18.70 -3.83
N VAL A 154 22.19 18.75 -4.29
CA VAL A 154 22.64 19.61 -5.39
C VAL A 154 21.82 19.37 -6.65
N VAL A 155 21.66 18.11 -7.08
CA VAL A 155 20.84 17.77 -8.27
C VAL A 155 19.37 18.12 -8.04
N SER A 156 18.86 17.96 -6.82
CA SER A 156 17.48 18.34 -6.51
C SER A 156 17.26 19.85 -6.45
N THR A 157 18.29 20.67 -6.23
CA THR A 157 18.17 22.13 -6.15
C THR A 157 18.62 22.86 -7.39
N ASP A 158 19.40 22.21 -8.27
CA ASP A 158 19.80 22.83 -9.53
C ASP A 158 18.56 23.10 -10.40
N ASN A 159 18.29 24.40 -10.62
CA ASN A 159 17.04 24.92 -11.17
C ASN A 159 17.19 25.42 -12.61
N LYS A 160 18.38 25.30 -13.22
CA LYS A 160 18.71 25.88 -14.54
C LYS A 160 17.76 25.49 -15.69
N GLN A 161 16.90 24.47 -15.53
CA GLN A 161 15.89 24.08 -16.54
C GLN A 161 14.42 24.16 -16.08
N ALA A 162 14.14 24.39 -14.78
CA ALA A 162 12.76 24.48 -14.26
C ALA A 162 12.07 25.80 -14.65
N GLU A 163 12.84 26.85 -14.94
CA GLU A 163 12.32 28.17 -15.33
C GLU A 163 11.78 28.22 -16.77
N ARG A 164 12.09 27.23 -17.62
CA ARG A 164 11.68 27.24 -19.04
C ARG A 164 10.25 26.74 -19.31
N HIS A 165 9.59 26.10 -18.36
CA HIS A 165 8.30 25.45 -18.59
C HIS A 165 7.15 25.89 -17.67
N TYR A 166 7.34 26.91 -16.82
CA TYR A 166 6.30 27.37 -15.89
C TYR A 166 5.28 28.35 -16.49
N THR A 167 5.28 28.55 -17.80
CA THR A 167 4.22 29.25 -18.53
C THR A 167 3.49 28.23 -19.39
N LEU A 168 2.54 27.51 -18.80
CA LEU A 168 1.32 26.94 -19.43
C LEU A 168 0.83 25.76 -18.58
N THR A 169 -0.10 25.99 -17.68
CA THR A 169 -1.32 25.16 -17.51
C THR A 169 -2.16 25.75 -16.38
N SER A 170 -3.03 26.69 -16.75
CA SER A 170 -4.16 27.09 -15.92
C SER A 170 -5.08 25.87 -15.76
N THR A 171 -5.05 25.26 -14.58
CA THR A 171 -5.96 24.17 -14.22
C THR A 171 -7.37 24.73 -14.06
N LYS A 172 -8.20 24.57 -15.09
CA LYS A 172 -9.65 24.80 -15.04
C LYS A 172 -10.24 24.08 -13.83
N SER A 173 -10.89 24.83 -12.94
CA SER A 173 -11.61 24.27 -11.81
C SER A 173 -12.72 23.35 -12.32
N LYS A 174 -12.65 22.06 -11.96
CA LYS A 174 -13.71 21.10 -12.27
C LYS A 174 -14.94 21.46 -11.43
N GLY A 175 -15.90 22.15 -12.05
CA GLY A 175 -17.22 22.39 -11.48
C GLY A 175 -17.89 21.10 -11.00
N THR A 176 -18.69 21.22 -9.94
CA THR A 176 -19.41 20.10 -9.33
C THR A 176 -20.37 19.46 -10.34
N ARG A 177 -20.13 18.20 -10.73
CA ARG A 177 -21.03 17.44 -11.63
C ARG A 177 -22.45 17.37 -11.03
N LYS A 178 -23.45 17.87 -11.76
CA LYS A 178 -24.87 17.80 -11.38
C LYS A 178 -25.32 16.34 -11.19
N PRO A 179 -26.23 16.06 -10.23
CA PRO A 179 -26.78 14.71 -10.03
C PRO A 179 -27.56 14.25 -11.27
N PRO A 180 -27.62 12.93 -11.55
CA PRO A 180 -28.29 12.44 -12.74
C PRO A 180 -29.81 12.69 -12.68
N PRO A 181 -30.48 12.98 -13.82
CA PRO A 181 -31.90 13.35 -13.84
C PRO A 181 -32.85 12.32 -13.20
N TRP A 182 -32.53 11.02 -13.29
CA TRP A 182 -33.33 9.97 -12.64
C TRP A 182 -33.28 10.06 -11.10
N LYS A 183 -32.15 10.48 -10.50
CA LYS A 183 -32.03 10.64 -9.04
C LYS A 183 -32.95 11.76 -8.56
N LEU A 184 -32.95 12.89 -9.28
CA LEU A 184 -33.84 14.03 -9.01
C LEU A 184 -35.32 13.64 -9.14
N ARG A 185 -35.69 12.85 -10.17
CA ARG A 185 -37.05 12.32 -10.32
C ARG A 185 -37.47 11.44 -9.14
N ILE A 186 -36.58 10.58 -8.65
CA ILE A 186 -36.87 9.73 -7.50
C ILE A 186 -36.99 10.55 -6.21
N GLN A 187 -36.12 11.56 -5.99
CA GLN A 187 -36.21 12.46 -4.84
C GLN A 187 -37.56 13.19 -4.80
N LYS A 188 -38.00 13.76 -5.93
CA LYS A 188 -39.32 14.39 -6.07
C LYS A 188 -40.48 13.40 -5.79
N LYS A 189 -40.38 12.14 -6.23
CA LYS A 189 -41.37 11.09 -5.89
C LYS A 189 -41.40 10.78 -4.40
N ILE A 190 -40.24 10.68 -3.74
CA ILE A 190 -40.13 10.47 -2.30
C ILE A 190 -40.77 11.63 -1.54
N GLU A 191 -40.50 12.88 -1.94
CA GLU A 191 -41.12 14.07 -1.35
C GLU A 191 -42.64 14.05 -1.48
N LYS A 192 -43.17 13.71 -2.65
CA LYS A 192 -44.61 13.56 -2.87
C LYS A 192 -45.22 12.50 -1.95
N TYR A 193 -44.60 11.33 -1.83
CA TYR A 193 -45.08 10.27 -0.94
C TYR A 193 -44.97 10.64 0.54
N ARG A 194 -43.93 11.37 0.95
CA ARG A 194 -43.81 11.90 2.33
C ARG A 194 -44.90 12.92 2.64
N LYS A 195 -45.22 13.81 1.69
CA LYS A 195 -46.31 14.78 1.84
C LYS A 195 -47.66 14.08 2.00
N LEU A 196 -47.96 13.10 1.14
CA LEU A 196 -49.18 12.28 1.24
C LEU A 196 -49.23 11.50 2.57
N LEU A 197 -48.12 10.89 2.99
CA LEU A 197 -48.04 10.17 4.24
C LEU A 197 -48.31 11.09 5.45
N SER A 198 -47.76 12.31 5.43
CA SER A 198 -48.00 13.32 6.47
C SER A 198 -49.46 13.76 6.50
N GLN A 199 -50.07 14.01 5.33
CA GLN A 199 -51.49 14.36 5.21
C GLN A 199 -52.42 13.23 5.69
N LEU A 200 -52.08 11.97 5.43
CA LEU A 200 -52.84 10.82 5.92
C LEU A 200 -52.61 10.58 7.43
N ALA A 201 -51.43 10.94 7.94
CA ALA A 201 -51.11 10.81 9.36
C ALA A 201 -51.91 11.78 10.23
N SER A 202 -52.27 12.96 9.72
CA SER A 202 -53.06 13.97 10.44
C SER A 202 -54.58 13.74 10.43
N ILE A 203 -55.07 12.67 9.79
CA ILE A 203 -56.51 12.37 9.73
C ILE A 203 -56.98 11.72 11.02
N GLN A 204 -57.96 12.35 11.66
CA GLN A 204 -58.72 11.81 12.78
C GLN A 204 -60.16 11.53 12.32
N TRP A 205 -60.63 10.29 12.47
CA TRP A 205 -61.93 9.88 11.93
C TRP A 205 -63.13 10.55 12.58
N HIS A 206 -62.96 11.10 13.79
CA HIS A 206 -63.99 11.83 14.51
C HIS A 206 -64.14 13.31 14.07
N ASN A 207 -63.23 13.85 13.23
CA ASN A 207 -63.30 15.24 12.76
C ASN A 207 -62.58 15.41 11.40
N ILE A 208 -63.28 15.12 10.31
CA ILE A 208 -62.73 15.11 8.94
C ILE A 208 -63.18 16.37 8.19
N SER A 209 -62.23 17.18 7.73
CA SER A 209 -62.50 18.31 6.84
C SER A 209 -62.86 17.86 5.41
N VAL A 210 -63.60 18.67 4.66
CA VAL A 210 -63.97 18.42 3.25
C VAL A 210 -62.74 18.09 2.38
N LYS A 211 -61.62 18.80 2.61
CA LYS A 211 -60.34 18.55 1.91
C LYS A 211 -59.74 17.18 2.24
N GLN A 212 -59.86 16.72 3.48
CA GLN A 212 -59.41 15.39 3.88
C GLN A 212 -60.32 14.29 3.32
N ARG A 213 -61.63 14.54 3.21
CA ARG A 213 -62.58 13.61 2.59
C ARG A 213 -62.28 13.39 1.11
N HIS A 214 -62.08 14.46 0.33
CA HIS A 214 -61.60 14.36 -1.06
C HIS A 214 -60.25 13.64 -1.18
N LEU A 215 -59.32 13.84 -0.23
CA LEU A 215 -58.04 13.13 -0.23
C LEU A 215 -58.24 11.62 0.00
N LEU A 216 -59.10 11.23 0.94
CA LEU A 216 -59.43 9.83 1.22
C LEU A 216 -60.07 9.17 -0.01
N ASP A 217 -61.02 9.85 -0.66
CA ASP A 217 -61.68 9.37 -1.87
C ASP A 217 -60.68 9.20 -3.04
N SER A 218 -59.77 10.17 -3.21
CA SER A 218 -58.71 10.11 -4.24
C SER A 218 -57.71 8.97 -4.04
N GLN A 219 -57.59 8.46 -2.82
CA GLN A 219 -56.73 7.33 -2.47
C GLN A 219 -57.53 6.03 -2.24
N SER A 220 -58.84 6.06 -2.47
CA SER A 220 -59.76 4.93 -2.26
C SER A 220 -59.70 4.37 -0.82
N ILE A 221 -59.73 5.26 0.18
CA ILE A 221 -59.65 4.91 1.60
C ILE A 221 -61.03 5.05 2.25
N PHE A 222 -61.64 3.91 2.64
CA PHE A 222 -63.02 3.86 3.15
C PHE A 222 -63.12 3.44 4.63
N SER A 223 -62.02 2.97 5.22
CA SER A 223 -61.96 2.49 6.61
C SER A 223 -60.60 2.74 7.28
N ASN A 224 -60.57 2.67 8.61
CA ASN A 224 -59.34 2.71 9.40
C ASN A 224 -58.30 1.67 8.95
N ASN A 225 -58.75 0.47 8.57
CA ASN A 225 -57.86 -0.60 8.09
C ASN A 225 -57.24 -0.21 6.72
N THR A 226 -58.05 0.27 5.78
CA THR A 226 -57.53 0.74 4.47
C THR A 226 -56.57 1.94 4.62
N LEU A 227 -56.78 2.80 5.63
CA LEU A 227 -55.87 3.91 5.93
C LEU A 227 -54.51 3.39 6.44
N ALA A 228 -54.52 2.39 7.34
CA ALA A 228 -53.30 1.77 7.85
C ALA A 228 -52.50 1.06 6.74
N VAL A 229 -53.18 0.27 5.90
CA VAL A 229 -52.57 -0.42 4.75
C VAL A 229 -51.97 0.59 3.76
N THR A 230 -52.67 1.67 3.44
CA THR A 230 -52.16 2.70 2.51
C THR A 230 -50.96 3.45 3.10
N LYS A 231 -50.96 3.76 4.41
CA LYS A 231 -49.80 4.34 5.10
C LYS A 231 -48.58 3.41 5.02
N GLU A 232 -48.78 2.12 5.25
CA GLU A 232 -47.69 1.14 5.20
C GLU A 232 -47.15 0.95 3.77
N ASN A 233 -48.03 0.87 2.78
CA ASN A 233 -47.65 0.83 1.36
C ASN A 233 -46.83 2.07 0.93
N LEU A 234 -47.18 3.26 1.43
CA LEU A 234 -46.40 4.49 1.18
C LEU A 234 -45.02 4.42 1.84
N LYS A 235 -44.91 3.93 3.09
CA LYS A 235 -43.61 3.72 3.76
C LYS A 235 -42.72 2.75 2.97
N GLN A 236 -43.27 1.62 2.51
CA GLN A 236 -42.55 0.65 1.70
C GLN A 236 -42.06 1.25 0.37
N LYS A 237 -42.92 2.01 -0.33
CA LYS A 237 -42.55 2.71 -1.57
C LYS A 237 -41.44 3.73 -1.35
N ILE A 238 -41.51 4.52 -0.26
CA ILE A 238 -40.45 5.47 0.12
C ILE A 238 -39.15 4.73 0.40
N SER A 239 -39.19 3.64 1.18
CA SER A 239 -38.03 2.83 1.53
C SER A 239 -37.34 2.24 0.30
N ALA A 240 -38.10 1.63 -0.61
CA ALA A 240 -37.57 1.06 -1.85
C ALA A 240 -36.89 2.10 -2.75
N LEU A 241 -37.51 3.28 -2.91
CA LEU A 241 -36.96 4.38 -3.70
C LEU A 241 -35.71 4.98 -3.04
N ALA A 242 -35.72 5.19 -1.72
CA ALA A 242 -34.57 5.67 -0.97
C ALA A 242 -33.40 4.67 -1.04
N TYR A 243 -33.69 3.38 -0.96
CA TYR A 243 -32.69 2.32 -1.09
C TYR A 243 -32.00 2.31 -2.46
N ARG A 244 -32.75 2.58 -3.54
CA ARG A 244 -32.18 2.73 -4.88
C ARG A 244 -31.19 3.90 -4.97
N ILE A 245 -31.51 5.05 -4.35
CA ILE A 245 -30.59 6.19 -4.26
C ILE A 245 -29.36 5.82 -3.43
N LYS A 246 -29.56 5.23 -2.25
CA LYS A 246 -28.49 4.81 -1.34
C LYS A 246 -27.50 3.84 -2.01
N ARG A 247 -27.99 2.86 -2.79
CA ARG A 247 -27.14 1.94 -3.57
C ARG A 247 -26.31 2.67 -4.62
N TYR A 248 -26.89 3.64 -5.32
CA TYR A 248 -26.16 4.43 -6.30
C TYR A 248 -25.08 5.29 -5.66
N GLU A 249 -25.40 5.98 -4.56
CA GLU A 249 -24.43 6.80 -3.82
C GLU A 249 -23.29 5.96 -3.24
N LYS A 250 -23.60 4.77 -2.69
CA LYS A 250 -22.60 3.83 -2.20
C LYS A 250 -21.65 3.40 -3.33
N ARG A 251 -22.18 3.02 -4.50
CA ARG A 251 -21.35 2.66 -5.66
C ARG A 251 -20.49 3.82 -6.16
N ASN A 252 -21.05 5.01 -6.27
CA ASN A 252 -20.29 6.20 -6.68
C ASN A 252 -19.19 6.56 -5.67
N LYS A 253 -19.49 6.47 -4.38
CA LYS A 253 -18.50 6.68 -3.31
C LYS A 253 -17.37 5.65 -3.45
N GLN A 254 -17.71 4.37 -3.58
CA GLN A 254 -16.73 3.29 -3.75
C GLN A 254 -15.90 3.48 -5.02
N PHE A 255 -16.52 3.84 -6.16
CA PHE A 255 -15.82 4.13 -7.40
C PHE A 255 -14.84 5.30 -7.24
N LYS A 256 -15.27 6.41 -6.62
CA LYS A 256 -14.39 7.56 -6.33
C LYS A 256 -13.25 7.18 -5.41
N GLN A 257 -13.53 6.43 -4.35
CA GLN A 257 -12.52 5.98 -3.39
C GLN A 257 -11.53 5.01 -4.04
N ASN A 258 -11.98 4.06 -4.86
CA ASN A 258 -11.10 3.14 -5.59
C ASN A 258 -10.23 3.89 -6.60
N ASN A 259 -10.83 4.83 -7.36
CA ASN A 259 -10.06 5.64 -8.30
C ASN A 259 -9.04 6.53 -7.56
N MET A 260 -9.42 7.13 -6.43
CA MET A 260 -8.50 7.89 -5.60
C MET A 260 -7.43 7.01 -4.96
N PHE A 261 -7.75 5.78 -4.54
CA PHE A 261 -6.76 4.82 -4.04
C PHE A 261 -5.73 4.47 -5.12
N ASN A 262 -6.17 4.29 -6.36
CA ASN A 262 -5.25 3.98 -7.46
C ASN A 262 -4.38 5.19 -7.86
N GLN A 263 -4.94 6.40 -7.84
CA GLN A 263 -4.25 7.62 -8.27
C GLN A 263 -3.40 8.27 -7.16
N ASP A 264 -3.96 8.43 -5.96
CA ASP A 264 -3.34 9.08 -4.81
C ASP A 264 -3.89 8.50 -3.49
N LYS A 265 -3.26 7.40 -3.05
CA LYS A 265 -3.56 6.73 -1.78
C LYS A 265 -3.52 7.72 -0.60
N GLY A 266 -2.56 8.64 -0.59
CA GLY A 266 -2.35 9.58 0.52
C GLY A 266 -3.49 10.59 0.66
N LYS A 267 -4.03 11.09 -0.46
CA LYS A 267 -5.22 11.95 -0.45
C LYS A 267 -6.46 11.22 0.06
N LEU A 268 -6.68 9.97 -0.34
CA LEU A 268 -7.81 9.17 0.15
C LEU A 268 -7.74 8.99 1.66
N PHE A 269 -6.58 8.56 2.19
CA PHE A 269 -6.43 8.36 3.63
C PHE A 269 -6.63 9.66 4.41
N ARG A 270 -6.11 10.80 3.93
CA ARG A 270 -6.38 12.10 4.55
C ARG A 270 -7.87 12.45 4.56
N GLU A 271 -8.59 12.23 3.46
CA GLU A 271 -10.04 12.50 3.39
C GLU A 271 -10.84 11.59 4.35
N LEU A 272 -10.42 10.33 4.50
CA LEU A 272 -11.04 9.39 5.44
C LEU A 272 -10.76 9.80 6.89
N THR A 273 -9.53 10.18 7.21
CA THR A 273 -9.15 10.62 8.56
C THR A 273 -9.86 11.92 8.94
N LEU A 274 -9.84 12.94 8.06
CA LEU A 274 -10.49 14.23 8.31
C LEU A 274 -12.01 14.11 8.51
N LYS A 275 -12.68 13.19 7.81
CA LYS A 275 -14.11 12.93 8.03
C LYS A 275 -14.42 12.32 9.39
N ASN A 276 -13.48 11.59 9.98
CA ASN A 276 -13.63 11.10 11.35
C ASN A 276 -13.35 12.20 12.38
N CYS A 277 -12.49 13.17 12.05
CA CYS A 277 -12.11 14.26 12.96
C CYS A 277 -13.14 15.41 13.04
N ASN A 278 -14.09 15.54 12.11
CA ASN A 278 -15.07 16.63 12.12
C ASN A 278 -16.11 16.55 13.26
N ASN A 279 -16.09 15.49 14.07
CA ASN A 279 -16.97 15.33 15.23
C ASN A 279 -16.23 15.42 16.58
N ASP A 280 -14.89 15.53 16.60
CA ASP A 280 -14.12 15.60 17.85
C ASP A 280 -13.67 17.04 18.16
N SER A 281 -14.41 17.67 19.07
CA SER A 281 -13.89 18.71 19.96
C SER A 281 -12.51 18.31 20.50
N MET A 282 -11.50 19.18 20.36
CA MET A 282 -10.15 19.10 20.97
C MET A 282 -9.71 17.68 21.38
N LEU A 283 -9.23 16.89 20.41
CA LEU A 283 -8.47 15.67 20.74
C LEU A 283 -7.28 16.07 21.61
N LYS A 284 -7.35 15.69 22.89
CA LYS A 284 -6.24 15.83 23.82
C LYS A 284 -5.26 14.67 23.59
N PHE A 285 -3.98 15.01 23.57
CA PHE A 285 -2.88 14.09 23.35
C PHE A 285 -2.17 13.83 24.68
N PRO A 286 -1.50 12.67 24.84
CA PRO A 286 -0.74 12.41 26.05
C PRO A 286 0.42 13.41 26.15
N GLU A 287 0.79 13.81 27.36
CA GLU A 287 1.99 14.59 27.56
C GLU A 287 3.23 13.81 27.14
N LYS A 288 4.22 14.51 26.58
CA LYS A 288 5.47 13.92 26.09
C LYS A 288 6.16 13.07 27.17
N ASN A 289 6.17 13.54 28.41
CA ASN A 289 6.80 12.84 29.52
C ASN A 289 6.11 11.51 29.84
N ASP A 290 4.78 11.47 29.81
CA ASP A 290 4.01 10.24 30.09
C ASP A 290 4.20 9.21 28.98
N VAL A 291 4.26 9.66 27.73
CA VAL A 291 4.62 8.84 26.59
C VAL A 291 6.01 8.23 26.78
N GLU A 292 7.01 9.07 27.08
CA GLU A 292 8.39 8.62 27.24
C GLU A 292 8.51 7.63 28.39
N ARG A 293 7.99 7.93 29.58
CA ARG A 293 8.01 7.00 30.72
C ARG A 293 7.39 5.65 30.36
N PHE A 294 6.24 5.67 29.69
CA PHE A 294 5.53 4.45 29.33
C PHE A 294 6.31 3.58 28.34
N TRP A 295 6.86 4.16 27.27
CA TRP A 295 7.60 3.41 26.26
C TRP A 295 8.99 3.00 26.75
N ARG A 296 9.64 3.85 27.56
CA ARG A 296 10.91 3.54 28.21
C ARG A 296 10.83 2.26 29.03
N GLY A 297 9.81 2.14 29.89
CA GLY A 297 9.62 0.94 30.72
C GLY A 297 9.37 -0.35 29.94
N ILE A 298 9.06 -0.28 28.65
CA ILE A 298 8.92 -1.45 27.77
C ILE A 298 10.21 -1.71 27.01
N LEU A 299 10.76 -0.67 26.36
CA LEU A 299 11.87 -0.78 25.43
C LEU A 299 13.23 -0.91 26.12
N GLU A 300 13.41 -0.32 27.30
CA GLU A 300 14.65 -0.42 28.10
C GLU A 300 14.59 -1.57 29.12
N SER A 301 13.58 -2.45 29.04
CA SER A 301 13.50 -3.58 29.96
C SER A 301 14.48 -4.69 29.56
N ASP A 302 15.52 -4.88 30.36
CA ASP A 302 16.50 -5.96 30.18
C ASP A 302 15.95 -7.29 30.67
N ALA A 303 15.10 -7.90 29.84
CA ALA A 303 14.64 -9.26 30.06
C ALA A 303 15.61 -10.28 29.43
N ASN A 304 15.87 -11.38 30.13
CA ASN A 304 16.65 -12.49 29.61
C ASN A 304 15.76 -13.66 29.20
N TYR A 305 16.20 -14.43 28.21
CA TYR A 305 15.48 -15.63 27.79
C TYR A 305 15.55 -16.72 28.87
N ASN A 306 14.51 -17.57 28.91
CA ASN A 306 14.48 -18.70 29.81
C ASN A 306 15.30 -19.86 29.21
N GLU A 307 16.55 -20.01 29.67
CA GLU A 307 17.47 -21.08 29.22
C GLU A 307 16.91 -22.49 29.44
N LYS A 308 16.04 -22.68 30.44
CA LYS A 308 15.46 -23.98 30.80
C LYS A 308 14.23 -24.33 29.97
N ALA A 309 13.83 -23.49 29.01
CA ALA A 309 12.65 -23.74 28.18
C ALA A 309 12.75 -25.08 27.44
N ARG A 310 11.75 -25.97 27.64
CA ARG A 310 11.75 -27.34 27.10
C ARG A 310 11.92 -27.39 25.58
N TRP A 311 11.39 -26.42 24.85
CA TRP A 311 11.46 -26.39 23.39
C TRP A 311 12.88 -26.11 22.85
N ILE A 312 13.73 -25.40 23.59
CA ILE A 312 15.13 -25.18 23.21
C ILE A 312 15.87 -26.52 23.15
N LYS A 313 15.64 -27.38 24.14
CA LYS A 313 16.24 -28.73 24.19
C LYS A 313 15.80 -29.59 23.01
N ARG A 314 14.54 -29.46 22.58
CA ARG A 314 13.96 -30.19 21.44
C ARG A 314 14.57 -29.77 20.10
N ASN A 315 14.90 -28.49 19.95
CA ASN A 315 15.37 -27.92 18.69
C ASN A 315 16.89 -27.77 18.57
N LYS A 316 17.67 -28.24 19.55
CA LYS A 316 19.13 -28.01 19.65
C LYS A 316 19.99 -28.71 18.57
N LYS A 317 19.41 -29.57 17.71
CA LYS A 317 20.15 -30.51 16.86
C LYS A 317 19.85 -30.47 15.36
N LEU A 318 19.01 -29.55 14.87
CA LEU A 318 18.33 -29.76 13.59
C LEU A 318 18.85 -28.95 12.39
N THR A 319 19.83 -28.07 12.58
CA THR A 319 20.05 -27.02 11.57
C THR A 319 21.50 -26.91 11.16
N THR A 320 21.73 -27.07 9.85
CA THR A 320 23.03 -26.83 9.23
C THR A 320 23.44 -25.36 9.44
N PRO A 321 24.69 -25.06 9.81
CA PRO A 321 25.17 -23.69 9.90
C PRO A 321 25.07 -22.97 8.54
N MET A 322 24.68 -21.72 8.57
CA MET A 322 24.60 -20.84 7.42
C MET A 322 26.01 -20.42 6.99
N GLU A 323 26.34 -20.68 5.73
CA GLU A 323 27.53 -20.12 5.10
C GLU A 323 27.38 -18.61 4.93
N TRP A 324 28.40 -17.84 5.30
CA TRP A 324 28.41 -16.40 5.14
C TRP A 324 29.38 -15.99 4.03
N ASN A 325 28.82 -15.39 2.99
CA ASN A 325 29.57 -14.78 1.91
C ASN A 325 29.49 -13.25 2.03
N PRO A 326 30.62 -12.52 1.84
CA PRO A 326 30.65 -11.07 1.87
C PRO A 326 29.58 -10.45 0.99
N ILE A 327 29.06 -9.29 1.41
CA ILE A 327 28.08 -8.52 0.65
C ILE A 327 28.75 -7.99 -0.61
N THR A 328 28.15 -8.27 -1.77
CA THR A 328 28.64 -7.77 -3.06
C THR A 328 27.86 -6.53 -3.51
N LYS A 329 28.44 -5.80 -4.47
CA LYS A 329 27.77 -4.68 -5.15
C LYS A 329 26.44 -5.12 -5.79
N GLU A 330 26.39 -6.31 -6.39
CA GLU A 330 25.22 -6.86 -7.04
C GLU A 330 24.08 -7.07 -6.04
N GLU A 331 24.39 -7.48 -4.80
CA GLU A 331 23.41 -7.61 -3.74
C GLU A 331 22.85 -6.26 -3.30
N VAL A 332 23.70 -5.22 -3.23
CA VAL A 332 23.28 -3.83 -2.98
C VAL A 332 22.32 -3.36 -4.09
N VAL A 333 22.69 -3.57 -5.36
CA VAL A 333 21.86 -3.22 -6.52
C VAL A 333 20.53 -3.98 -6.50
N ALA A 334 20.56 -5.29 -6.27
CA ALA A 334 19.37 -6.14 -6.23
C ALA A 334 18.42 -5.72 -5.09
N ARG A 335 18.97 -5.39 -3.92
CA ARG A 335 18.17 -4.91 -2.79
C ARG A 335 17.56 -3.54 -3.08
N LEU A 336 18.34 -2.62 -3.64
CA LEU A 336 17.86 -1.30 -4.03
C LEU A 336 16.73 -1.39 -5.04
N LYS A 337 16.84 -2.22 -6.09
CA LYS A 337 15.79 -2.41 -7.10
C LYS A 337 14.42 -2.70 -6.48
N LYS A 338 14.36 -3.54 -5.43
CA LYS A 338 13.13 -3.90 -4.70
C LYS A 338 12.57 -2.76 -3.83
N ALA A 339 13.36 -1.75 -3.46
CA ALA A 339 12.95 -0.70 -2.53
C ALA A 339 12.11 0.39 -3.21
N ASN A 340 10.98 0.82 -2.63
CA ASN A 340 10.17 1.89 -3.22
C ASN A 340 10.89 3.25 -3.12
N ASN A 341 10.93 4.00 -4.22
CA ASN A 341 11.75 5.21 -4.40
C ASN A 341 11.60 6.27 -3.30
N TRP A 342 10.36 6.64 -2.95
CA TRP A 342 10.08 7.79 -2.08
C TRP A 342 9.47 7.37 -0.73
N LYS A 343 9.92 6.25 -0.17
CA LYS A 343 9.61 5.87 1.20
C LYS A 343 10.22 6.88 2.18
N ALA A 344 9.58 7.03 3.35
CA ALA A 344 10.08 7.88 4.41
C ALA A 344 11.51 7.48 4.82
N SER A 345 12.43 8.42 4.66
CA SER A 345 13.82 8.31 5.08
C SER A 345 13.94 8.50 6.59
N GLY A 346 15.03 8.00 7.15
CA GLY A 346 15.39 8.26 8.53
C GLY A 346 15.86 9.71 8.75
N PRO A 347 16.45 10.00 9.93
CA PRO A 347 16.94 11.34 10.27
C PRO A 347 17.88 11.96 9.22
N TYR A 348 18.66 11.12 8.53
CA TYR A 348 19.64 11.54 7.51
C TYR A 348 19.02 11.86 6.14
N GLY A 349 17.71 11.72 5.98
CA GLY A 349 16.96 12.39 4.92
C GLY A 349 17.04 11.78 3.52
N ILE A 350 17.94 10.83 3.24
CA ILE A 350 18.14 10.26 1.89
C ILE A 350 17.02 9.28 1.48
N PRO A 351 16.21 9.59 0.44
CA PRO A 351 15.26 8.65 -0.14
C PRO A 351 15.93 7.50 -0.93
N ASN A 352 15.27 6.34 -1.02
CA ASN A 352 15.73 5.20 -1.82
C ASN A 352 15.97 5.55 -3.30
N PHE A 353 15.22 6.53 -3.83
CA PHE A 353 15.38 7.03 -5.19
C PHE A 353 16.84 7.40 -5.52
N TRP A 354 17.49 8.14 -4.62
CA TRP A 354 18.85 8.63 -4.86
C TRP A 354 19.88 7.52 -4.75
N LEU A 355 19.72 6.60 -3.78
CA LEU A 355 20.58 5.41 -3.71
C LEU A 355 20.48 4.56 -4.98
N LYS A 356 19.28 4.40 -5.56
CA LYS A 356 19.12 3.69 -6.85
C LYS A 356 19.77 4.41 -8.02
N ARG A 357 19.71 5.74 -8.03
CA ARG A 357 20.16 6.58 -9.14
C ARG A 357 21.62 6.99 -9.03
N LEU A 358 22.30 6.63 -7.94
CA LEU A 358 23.72 6.89 -7.71
C LEU A 358 24.55 5.58 -7.63
N PRO A 359 24.64 4.78 -8.70
CA PRO A 359 25.38 3.50 -8.70
C PRO A 359 26.88 3.62 -8.40
N ALA A 360 27.50 4.78 -8.61
CA ALA A 360 28.91 4.99 -8.29
C ALA A 360 29.23 4.67 -6.81
N ALA A 361 28.28 4.88 -5.89
CA ALA A 361 28.47 4.61 -4.46
C ALA A 361 28.31 3.12 -4.07
N HIS A 362 27.79 2.26 -4.94
CA HIS A 362 27.36 0.90 -4.53
C HIS A 362 28.52 0.01 -4.11
N GLU A 363 29.67 0.15 -4.77
CA GLU A 363 30.90 -0.59 -4.43
C GLU A 363 31.41 -0.19 -3.04
N CYS A 364 31.53 1.12 -2.78
CA CYS A 364 31.97 1.65 -1.50
C CYS A 364 31.00 1.28 -0.36
N LEU A 365 29.69 1.24 -0.63
CA LEU A 365 28.68 0.78 0.32
C LEU A 365 28.87 -0.71 0.65
N ALA A 366 29.05 -1.58 -0.34
CA ALA A 366 29.28 -3.01 -0.12
C ALA A 366 30.55 -3.25 0.72
N ARG A 367 31.64 -2.55 0.40
CA ARG A 367 32.90 -2.59 1.16
C ARG A 367 32.71 -2.18 2.62
N ASN A 368 32.06 -1.03 2.85
CA ASN A 368 31.81 -0.53 4.21
C ASN A 368 30.83 -1.41 4.99
N TYR A 369 29.84 -2.03 4.33
CA TYR A 369 28.97 -3.01 4.97
C TYR A 369 29.74 -4.24 5.45
N ASN A 370 30.65 -4.77 4.63
CA ASN A 370 31.50 -5.88 5.06
C ASN A 370 32.43 -5.48 6.21
N TYR A 371 32.99 -4.27 6.16
CA TYR A 371 33.82 -3.75 7.24
C TYR A 371 33.08 -3.73 8.58
N ILE A 372 31.88 -3.14 8.65
CA ILE A 372 31.12 -3.05 9.91
C ILE A 372 30.55 -4.40 10.37
N LEU A 373 30.30 -5.33 9.45
CA LEU A 373 29.85 -6.68 9.82
C LEU A 373 30.98 -7.52 10.41
N ASN A 374 32.20 -7.34 9.93
CA ASN A 374 33.38 -8.02 10.46
C ASN A 374 33.93 -7.35 11.74
N ASN A 375 33.54 -6.11 12.01
CA ASN A 375 33.98 -5.31 13.14
C ASN A 375 32.76 -4.64 13.82
N PRO A 376 31.88 -5.43 14.48
CA PRO A 376 30.63 -4.92 15.04
C PRO A 376 30.83 -3.83 16.10
N GLU A 377 31.96 -3.81 16.78
CA GLU A 377 32.37 -2.75 17.72
C GLU A 377 32.53 -1.37 17.05
N ASN A 378 32.76 -1.35 15.74
CA ASN A 378 32.92 -0.13 14.95
C ASN A 378 31.60 0.32 14.28
N ILE A 379 30.46 -0.30 14.60
CA ILE A 379 29.16 0.15 14.08
C ILE A 379 28.86 1.55 14.64
N PRO A 380 28.76 2.58 13.78
CA PRO A 380 28.63 3.93 14.27
C PRO A 380 27.21 4.18 14.76
N HIS A 381 27.08 4.82 15.94
CA HIS A 381 25.77 5.07 16.59
C HIS A 381 24.74 5.68 15.63
N TRP A 382 25.16 6.65 14.81
CA TRP A 382 24.25 7.32 13.87
C TRP A 382 23.54 6.38 12.89
N LEU A 383 24.14 5.23 12.54
CA LEU A 383 23.59 4.31 11.55
C LEU A 383 22.26 3.70 12.04
N THR A 384 22.18 3.41 13.34
CA THR A 384 21.03 2.79 14.01
C THR A 384 20.04 3.82 14.58
N VAL A 385 20.39 5.11 14.60
CA VAL A 385 19.47 6.19 15.00
C VAL A 385 18.29 6.27 14.02
N GLY A 386 17.08 6.27 14.57
CA GLY A 386 15.83 6.38 13.81
C GLY A 386 14.93 7.51 14.31
N ARG A 387 14.02 7.97 13.44
CA ARG A 387 12.97 8.92 13.81
C ARG A 387 11.69 8.18 14.16
N THR A 388 11.28 8.22 15.42
CA THR A 388 10.05 7.57 15.89
C THR A 388 8.86 8.51 15.81
N THR A 389 7.81 8.06 15.14
CA THR A 389 6.51 8.75 15.09
C THR A 389 5.45 7.85 15.75
N LEU A 390 4.66 8.42 16.65
CA LEU A 390 3.57 7.71 17.31
C LEU A 390 2.30 7.81 16.48
N ILE A 391 1.75 6.67 16.09
CA ILE A 391 0.49 6.58 15.33
C ILE A 391 -0.61 6.05 16.24
N PHE A 392 -1.66 6.85 16.42
CA PHE A 392 -2.83 6.44 17.19
C PHE A 392 -3.51 5.21 16.56
N LYS A 393 -3.78 4.19 17.39
CA LYS A 393 -4.44 2.94 16.99
C LYS A 393 -5.96 3.03 17.17
N SER A 394 -6.41 3.23 18.40
CA SER A 394 -7.83 3.20 18.81
C SER A 394 -7.95 3.44 20.31
N GLY A 395 -9.13 3.87 20.78
CA GLY A 395 -9.43 4.03 22.21
C GLY A 395 -9.28 5.48 22.66
N ASP A 396 -8.84 5.67 23.90
CA ASP A 396 -8.55 6.98 24.47
C ASP A 396 -7.26 7.58 23.87
N THR A 397 -7.33 8.81 23.36
CA THR A 397 -6.17 9.51 22.78
C THR A 397 -5.22 10.05 23.83
N GLU A 398 -5.61 10.19 25.10
CA GLU A 398 -4.68 10.60 26.15
C GLU A 398 -3.82 9.45 26.69
N ASN A 399 -4.10 8.21 26.29
CA ASN A 399 -3.38 7.06 26.81
C ASN A 399 -2.22 6.63 25.88
N PRO A 400 -0.94 6.70 26.32
CA PRO A 400 0.21 6.29 25.52
C PRO A 400 0.14 4.83 25.01
N LYS A 401 -0.60 3.95 25.70
CA LYS A 401 -0.81 2.54 25.31
C LYS A 401 -1.54 2.40 23.97
N ASN A 402 -2.33 3.41 23.59
CA ASN A 402 -3.16 3.41 22.39
C ASN A 402 -2.42 3.92 21.15
N TYR A 403 -1.13 4.21 21.27
CA TYR A 403 -0.26 4.60 20.17
C TYR A 403 0.65 3.45 19.75
N ARG A 404 1.09 3.46 18.49
CA ARG A 404 2.12 2.57 17.96
C ARG A 404 3.35 3.40 17.57
N PRO A 405 4.53 3.11 18.12
CA PRO A 405 5.78 3.70 17.65
C PRO A 405 6.11 3.12 16.29
N ILE A 406 6.35 4.00 15.32
CA ILE A 406 6.90 3.63 14.02
C ILE A 406 8.21 4.38 13.85
N THR A 407 9.30 3.63 13.85
CA THR A 407 10.66 4.17 13.73
C THR A 407 11.13 4.12 12.29
N CYS A 408 11.36 5.30 11.71
CA CYS A 408 12.01 5.44 10.42
C CYS A 408 13.54 5.44 10.59
N LEU A 409 14.15 4.28 10.38
CA LEU A 409 15.61 4.11 10.36
C LEU A 409 16.26 4.69 9.10
N ASN A 410 17.58 4.86 9.14
CA ASN A 410 18.38 5.31 8.01
C ASN A 410 18.28 4.37 6.82
N THR A 411 18.28 4.97 5.63
CA THR A 411 18.02 4.25 4.39
C THR A 411 19.15 3.26 4.09
N ILE A 412 20.40 3.67 4.28
CA ILE A 412 21.58 2.81 4.15
C ILE A 412 21.49 1.61 5.12
N TYR A 413 21.15 1.84 6.39
CA TYR A 413 20.92 0.74 7.35
C TYR A 413 19.80 -0.23 6.92
N LYS A 414 18.70 0.28 6.35
CA LYS A 414 17.61 -0.55 5.78
C LYS A 414 18.04 -1.36 4.55
N ILE A 415 19.02 -0.88 3.79
CA ILE A 415 19.61 -1.64 2.68
C ILE A 415 20.44 -2.79 3.25
N LEU A 416 21.36 -2.51 4.17
CA LEU A 416 22.18 -3.53 4.85
C LEU A 416 21.34 -4.63 5.50
N THR A 417 20.46 -4.26 6.43
CA THR A 417 19.56 -5.22 7.12
C THR A 417 18.64 -5.95 6.16
N GLY A 418 18.29 -5.33 5.03
CA GLY A 418 17.53 -5.96 3.97
C GLY A 418 18.32 -7.01 3.16
N ILE A 419 19.63 -6.81 2.96
CA ILE A 419 20.52 -7.80 2.34
C ILE A 419 20.72 -8.99 3.29
N ILE A 420 20.98 -8.71 4.57
CA ILE A 420 21.09 -9.74 5.62
C ILE A 420 19.79 -10.56 5.68
N ALA A 421 18.63 -9.90 5.68
CA ALA A 421 17.34 -10.58 5.64
C ALA A 421 17.11 -11.37 4.33
N ASP A 422 17.62 -10.92 3.19
CA ASP A 422 17.57 -11.67 1.93
C ASP A 422 18.41 -12.97 2.02
N LYS A 423 19.63 -12.90 2.56
CA LYS A 423 20.51 -14.07 2.77
C LYS A 423 19.96 -15.04 3.82
N LEU A 424 19.55 -14.54 4.99
CA LEU A 424 18.98 -15.36 6.07
C LEU A 424 17.71 -16.07 5.59
N TYR A 425 16.84 -15.37 4.89
CA TYR A 425 15.60 -15.98 4.42
C TYR A 425 15.85 -17.10 3.39
N LYS A 426 16.87 -16.96 2.53
CA LYS A 426 17.29 -18.04 1.62
C LYS A 426 17.76 -19.27 2.39
N HIS A 427 18.53 -19.09 3.46
CA HIS A 427 18.94 -20.18 4.36
C HIS A 427 17.73 -20.86 5.02
N LEU A 428 16.80 -20.07 5.58
CA LEU A 428 15.59 -20.59 6.21
C LEU A 428 14.69 -21.39 5.26
N GLU A 429 14.64 -21.01 3.98
CA GLU A 429 13.90 -21.74 2.94
C GLU A 429 14.58 -23.05 2.55
N ILE A 430 15.91 -23.04 2.31
CA ILE A 430 16.67 -24.25 1.93
C ILE A 430 16.63 -25.29 3.04
N GLN A 431 16.73 -24.86 4.30
CA GLN A 431 16.69 -25.75 5.47
C GLN A 431 15.26 -26.06 5.94
N GLU A 432 14.23 -25.56 5.24
CA GLU A 432 12.80 -25.76 5.56
C GLU A 432 12.42 -25.42 7.03
N ILE A 433 13.11 -24.46 7.64
CA ILE A 433 12.94 -24.11 9.07
C ILE A 433 11.59 -23.45 9.32
N LEU A 434 11.08 -22.69 8.34
CA LEU A 434 9.82 -21.96 8.47
C LEU A 434 8.61 -22.88 8.23
N PRO A 435 7.75 -23.10 9.25
CA PRO A 435 6.61 -24.01 9.13
C PRO A 435 5.63 -23.53 8.06
N TYR A 436 5.03 -24.47 7.32
CA TYR A 436 4.14 -24.17 6.20
C TYR A 436 2.95 -23.29 6.61
N GLU A 437 2.47 -23.46 7.84
CA GLU A 437 1.35 -22.75 8.44
C GLU A 437 1.65 -21.25 8.65
N GLN A 438 2.92 -20.87 8.74
CA GLN A 438 3.31 -19.46 8.85
C GLN A 438 3.08 -18.75 7.52
N LYS A 439 1.97 -18.00 7.43
CA LYS A 439 1.66 -17.16 6.26
C LYS A 439 1.98 -15.68 6.49
N GLY A 440 2.13 -15.25 7.75
CA GLY A 440 2.52 -13.90 8.11
C GLY A 440 4.01 -13.65 7.84
N CYS A 441 4.34 -12.52 7.21
CA CYS A 441 5.72 -12.11 6.91
C CYS A 441 6.55 -13.14 6.12
N ARG A 442 5.90 -14.09 5.44
CA ARG A 442 6.53 -15.10 4.59
C ARG A 442 6.47 -14.65 3.12
N ARG A 443 7.58 -14.74 2.41
CA ARG A 443 7.62 -14.52 0.94
C ARG A 443 6.73 -15.55 0.25
N ASN A 444 6.17 -15.15 -0.88
CA ASN A 444 5.32 -16.01 -1.73
C ASN A 444 4.07 -16.59 -1.02
N ALA A 445 3.61 -15.98 0.08
CA ALA A 445 2.34 -16.31 0.73
C ALA A 445 1.30 -15.21 0.49
N GLN A 446 0.00 -15.56 0.39
CA GLN A 446 -1.07 -14.54 0.32
C GLN A 446 -1.46 -14.01 1.71
N GLY A 447 -0.70 -14.37 2.74
CA GLY A 447 -0.82 -13.86 4.11
C GLY A 447 -2.19 -14.15 4.73
N CYS A 448 -2.86 -13.08 5.16
CA CYS A 448 -4.17 -13.16 5.81
C CYS A 448 -5.25 -13.81 4.92
N ARG A 449 -5.15 -13.64 3.59
CA ARG A 449 -6.15 -14.19 2.66
C ARG A 449 -6.21 -15.72 2.70
N ASP A 450 -5.05 -16.38 2.72
CA ASP A 450 -4.96 -17.84 2.79
C ASP A 450 -5.56 -18.35 4.12
N GLN A 451 -5.22 -17.69 5.23
CA GLN A 451 -5.69 -18.07 6.56
C GLN A 451 -7.21 -17.89 6.73
N VAL A 452 -7.76 -16.79 6.19
CA VAL A 452 -9.22 -16.55 6.20
C VAL A 452 -9.94 -17.60 5.34
N LEU A 453 -9.40 -17.92 4.16
CA LEU A 453 -9.99 -18.93 3.28
C LEU A 453 -9.99 -20.31 3.96
N LEU A 454 -8.86 -20.70 4.55
CA LEU A 454 -8.73 -21.96 5.28
C LEU A 454 -9.72 -22.04 6.44
N SER A 455 -9.82 -20.98 7.25
CA SER A 455 -10.76 -20.92 8.37
C SER A 455 -12.21 -21.08 7.91
N ASN A 456 -12.58 -20.45 6.77
CA ASN A 456 -13.91 -20.59 6.20
C ASN A 456 -14.19 -22.01 5.69
N ILE A 457 -13.22 -22.64 5.01
CA ILE A 457 -13.36 -24.02 4.51
C ILE A 457 -13.55 -24.99 5.68
N ILE A 458 -12.76 -24.86 6.75
CA ILE A 458 -12.89 -25.70 7.95
C ILE A 458 -14.28 -25.52 8.58
N ALA A 459 -14.73 -24.27 8.74
CA ALA A 459 -16.05 -23.98 9.29
C ALA A 459 -17.19 -24.56 8.42
N GLU A 460 -17.09 -24.46 7.09
CA GLU A 460 -18.07 -25.03 6.17
C GLU A 460 -18.07 -26.57 6.19
N ASP A 461 -16.90 -27.21 6.26
CA ASP A 461 -16.79 -28.67 6.31
C ASP A 461 -17.37 -29.23 7.62
N CYS A 462 -17.05 -28.62 8.76
CA CYS A 462 -17.63 -29.00 10.05
C CYS A 462 -19.15 -28.83 10.05
N LYS A 463 -19.66 -27.72 9.51
CA LYS A 463 -21.10 -27.49 9.36
C LYS A 463 -21.76 -28.55 8.49
N ARG A 464 -21.16 -28.90 7.35
CA ARG A 464 -21.67 -29.92 6.42
C ARG A 464 -21.70 -31.30 7.05
N ARG A 465 -20.66 -31.66 7.80
CA ARG A 465 -20.54 -32.97 8.48
C ARG A 465 -21.22 -33.02 9.85
N LYS A 466 -21.87 -31.94 10.29
CA LYS A 466 -22.48 -31.80 11.62
C LYS A 466 -21.50 -32.16 12.76
N LYS A 467 -20.24 -31.76 12.62
CA LYS A 467 -19.21 -31.94 13.65
C LYS A 467 -19.05 -30.66 14.47
N ASN A 468 -18.71 -30.84 15.75
CA ASN A 468 -18.33 -29.72 16.61
C ASN A 468 -16.97 -29.15 16.16
N LEU A 469 -16.85 -27.82 16.19
CA LEU A 469 -15.63 -27.09 15.87
C LEU A 469 -15.36 -26.08 16.97
N SER A 470 -14.17 -26.12 17.55
CA SER A 470 -13.68 -25.13 18.50
C SER A 470 -12.47 -24.43 17.90
N ILE A 471 -12.49 -23.10 17.90
CA ILE A 471 -11.40 -22.25 17.38
C ILE A 471 -10.95 -21.32 18.52
N ALA A 472 -9.64 -21.17 18.68
CA ALA A 472 -9.04 -20.20 19.58
C ALA A 472 -8.21 -19.19 18.77
N TRP A 473 -8.37 -17.90 19.09
CA TRP A 473 -7.55 -16.82 18.56
C TRP A 473 -6.62 -16.32 19.66
N VAL A 474 -5.32 -16.43 19.42
CA VAL A 474 -4.29 -16.00 20.36
C VAL A 474 -3.58 -14.79 19.74
N ASP A 475 -3.55 -13.68 20.49
CA ASP A 475 -2.86 -12.46 20.08
C ASP A 475 -1.83 -12.05 21.15
N TYR A 476 -0.64 -11.66 20.71
CA TYR A 476 0.43 -11.22 21.60
C TYR A 476 0.34 -9.71 21.82
N LYS A 477 0.30 -9.30 23.09
CA LYS A 477 0.33 -7.89 23.45
C LYS A 477 1.70 -7.30 23.12
N LYS A 478 1.74 -6.34 22.19
CA LYS A 478 2.95 -5.59 21.80
C LYS A 478 4.12 -6.50 21.40
N ALA A 479 3.84 -7.51 20.56
CA ALA A 479 4.81 -8.55 20.18
C ALA A 479 6.22 -8.00 19.85
N TYR A 480 6.35 -7.00 18.97
CA TYR A 480 7.65 -6.43 18.61
C TYR A 480 8.35 -5.68 19.74
N ASP A 481 7.60 -5.04 20.64
CA ASP A 481 8.17 -4.21 21.72
C ASP A 481 8.50 -5.06 22.96
N SER A 482 7.97 -6.29 23.05
CA SER A 482 8.03 -7.15 24.25
C SER A 482 9.03 -8.30 24.14
N ILE A 483 9.63 -8.53 22.98
CA ILE A 483 10.56 -9.64 22.77
C ILE A 483 11.96 -9.22 23.25
N PRO A 484 12.55 -9.93 24.22
CA PRO A 484 13.90 -9.63 24.67
C PRO A 484 14.94 -9.93 23.59
N HIS A 485 15.96 -9.09 23.47
CA HIS A 485 17.01 -9.24 22.44
C HIS A 485 17.76 -10.57 22.55
N SER A 486 17.96 -11.05 23.77
CA SER A 486 18.59 -12.34 24.05
C SER A 486 17.80 -13.53 23.47
N TRP A 487 16.46 -13.42 23.35
CA TRP A 487 15.64 -14.41 22.64
C TRP A 487 15.85 -14.39 21.13
N ILE A 488 16.08 -13.20 20.54
CA ILE A 488 16.33 -13.06 19.10
C ILE A 488 17.66 -13.72 18.76
N GLY A 489 18.72 -13.39 19.50
CA GLY A 489 20.05 -14.01 19.33
C GLY A 489 19.98 -15.52 19.49
N LYS A 490 19.27 -16.03 20.51
CA LYS A 490 19.13 -17.47 20.70
C LYS A 490 18.35 -18.16 19.56
N SER A 491 17.33 -17.51 19.03
CA SER A 491 16.54 -18.03 17.91
C SER A 491 17.36 -18.09 16.61
N LEU A 492 18.20 -17.08 16.36
CA LEU A 492 19.13 -17.07 15.24
C LEU A 492 20.16 -18.20 15.35
N GLN A 493 20.74 -18.42 16.53
CA GLN A 493 21.63 -19.57 16.79
C GLN A 493 20.94 -20.91 16.50
N LEU A 494 19.71 -21.11 16.98
CA LEU A 494 18.96 -22.34 16.74
C LEU A 494 18.60 -22.54 15.26
N ALA A 495 18.39 -21.45 14.52
CA ALA A 495 18.18 -21.49 13.07
C ALA A 495 19.48 -21.72 12.27
N GLY A 496 20.63 -21.84 12.94
CA GLY A 496 21.92 -22.00 12.30
C GLY A 496 22.40 -20.73 11.60
N ALA A 497 21.95 -19.54 11.99
CA ALA A 497 22.48 -18.30 11.45
C ALA A 497 23.99 -18.17 11.73
N ASN A 498 24.73 -17.53 10.84
CA ASN A 498 26.16 -17.32 10.99
C ASN A 498 26.46 -16.33 12.13
N ASP A 499 27.58 -16.51 12.84
CA ASP A 499 27.99 -15.65 13.96
C ASP A 499 28.13 -14.18 13.56
N VAL A 500 28.55 -13.87 12.32
CA VAL A 500 28.61 -12.49 11.79
C VAL A 500 27.25 -11.79 11.88
N ILE A 501 26.16 -12.53 11.64
CA ILE A 501 24.79 -11.99 11.72
C ILE A 501 24.31 -11.92 13.18
N ILE A 502 24.76 -12.85 14.03
CA ILE A 502 24.33 -12.92 15.43
C ILE A 502 24.97 -11.80 16.26
N GLN A 503 26.21 -11.42 15.93
CA GLN A 503 26.96 -10.36 16.60
C GLN A 503 26.59 -8.95 16.11
N PHE A 504 26.11 -8.83 14.86
CA PHE A 504 25.55 -7.60 14.29
C PHE A 504 24.14 -7.31 14.79
#